data_AF-C1DB84-F1
#
_entry.id   AF-C1DB84-F1
#
_cell.length_a   1.000
_cell.length_b   1.000
_cell.length_c   1.000
_cell.angle_alpha   90.00
_cell.angle_beta   90.00
_cell.angle_gamma   90.00
#
_symmetry.space_group_name_H-M   'P 1'
#
loop_
_entity.id
_entity.type
_entity.pdbx_description
1 polymer ?
#
loop_
_entity_poly.entity_id
_entity_poly.type
_entity_poly.pdbx_seq_one_letter_code
_entity_poly.pdbx_strand_id
1 'polypeptide(L)'
;MSGLVAALVAGLAGLGSIYLHTERVSPESHLLYTQHLRGLRETDALIDAELLANRLELSRNYDELTHQTAKAQADARHVGTPPDYLSAADTLSLRDDARALLATVMAKSELIDRFKREDSVARNSLAYFPVAASRLIDQPQPDSGQAGHGLISRYIRLVLAFSRQPDERHAEELTAMRAELGRMQLPASMQGRLDNLLLHGDKIMEVLPRLDRLTKEILALPTRGQLEHLNRNYGTAYSNALVLAGHFRNLLYTLSILLALFLAWTFASLLRTQRSLRKTHVELSQRLVAQSAAEKQLKLHATAFRNAHDGITLTDARGNILDVNPAFSRITGWERSEVIGRNPRVLKSGRHDAAFYEST
;
A
#
# COMPACT_ATOMS: atom_id res chain seq x y z
N MET A 1 -36.31 16.21 6.34
CA MET A 1 -35.15 16.61 5.52
C MET A 1 -33.82 16.50 6.27
N SER A 2 -33.75 16.79 7.58
CA SER A 2 -32.51 16.71 8.38
C SER A 2 -31.84 15.32 8.41
N GLY A 3 -32.60 14.23 8.51
CA GLY A 3 -32.03 12.87 8.58
C GLY A 3 -31.35 12.39 7.28
N LEU A 4 -31.86 12.79 6.11
CA LEU A 4 -31.29 12.42 4.80
C LEU A 4 -29.96 13.11 4.55
N VAL A 5 -29.84 14.38 4.94
CA VAL A 5 -28.60 15.16 4.80
C VAL A 5 -27.52 14.62 5.75
N ALA A 6 -27.89 14.28 6.99
CA ALA A 6 -26.96 13.68 7.94
C ALA A 6 -26.41 12.31 7.45
N ALA A 7 -27.27 11.46 6.89
CA ALA A 7 -26.86 10.18 6.32
C ALA A 7 -25.91 10.35 5.12
N LEU A 8 -26.13 11.37 4.29
CA LEU A 8 -25.31 11.64 3.11
C LEU A 8 -23.92 12.17 3.48
N VAL A 9 -23.84 13.05 4.49
CA VAL A 9 -22.57 13.55 5.04
C VAL A 9 -21.78 12.43 5.71
N ALA A 10 -22.43 11.57 6.48
CA ALA A 10 -21.78 10.40 7.09
C ALA A 10 -21.27 9.41 6.03
N GLY A 11 -22.03 9.19 4.94
CA GLY A 11 -21.62 8.36 3.82
C GLY A 11 -20.40 8.91 3.07
N LEU A 12 -20.36 10.22 2.82
CA LEU A 12 -19.23 10.90 2.18
C LEU A 12 -17.97 10.88 3.06
N ALA A 13 -18.11 11.07 4.38
CA ALA A 13 -17.00 10.95 5.32
C ALA A 13 -16.45 9.51 5.39
N GLY A 14 -17.34 8.50 5.35
CA GLY A 14 -16.95 7.10 5.27
C GLY A 14 -16.17 6.77 3.98
N LEU A 15 -16.66 7.25 2.84
CA LEU A 15 -15.98 7.12 1.54
C LEU A 15 -14.59 7.78 1.55
N GLY A 16 -14.46 8.97 2.12
CA GLY A 16 -13.17 9.65 2.27
C GLY A 16 -12.18 8.88 3.14
N SER A 17 -12.63 8.29 4.24
CA SER A 17 -11.79 7.45 5.11
C SER A 17 -11.30 6.19 4.40
N ILE A 18 -12.16 5.54 3.60
CA ILE A 18 -11.82 4.36 2.80
C ILE A 18 -10.83 4.73 1.69
N TYR A 19 -11.03 5.87 1.02
CA TYR A 19 -10.13 6.38 -0.02
C TYR A 19 -8.69 6.55 0.50
N LEU A 20 -8.53 7.14 1.69
CA LEU A 20 -7.23 7.30 2.36
C LEU A 20 -6.56 5.97 2.74
N HIS A 21 -7.30 4.87 2.81
CA HIS A 21 -6.74 3.53 3.00
C HIS A 21 -6.36 2.85 1.67
N THR A 22 -6.98 3.25 0.55
CA THR A 22 -6.71 2.69 -0.78
C THR A 22 -5.44 3.21 -1.44
N GLU A 23 -5.03 4.45 -1.18
CA GLU A 23 -3.81 5.04 -1.76
C GLU A 23 -2.52 4.68 -1.03
N ARG A 24 -2.58 3.85 0.02
CA ARG A 24 -1.41 3.66 0.90
C ARG A 24 -0.24 2.91 0.25
N VAL A 25 -0.48 2.02 -0.71
CA VAL A 25 0.60 1.21 -1.30
C VAL A 25 1.32 2.01 -2.40
N SER A 26 2.47 2.59 -2.05
CA SER A 26 3.31 3.37 -2.97
C SER A 26 4.14 2.46 -3.88
N PRO A 27 3.96 2.53 -5.22
CA PRO A 27 4.80 1.81 -6.17
C PRO A 27 6.27 2.26 -6.14
N GLU A 28 6.51 3.54 -5.86
CA GLU A 28 7.85 4.12 -5.76
C GLU A 28 8.61 3.54 -4.58
N SER A 29 8.00 3.49 -3.40
CA SER A 29 8.61 2.89 -2.21
C SER A 29 8.87 1.40 -2.41
N HIS A 30 8.00 0.70 -3.13
CA HIS A 30 8.24 -0.70 -3.51
C HIS A 30 9.45 -0.85 -4.44
N LEU A 31 9.55 0.00 -5.47
CA LEU A 31 10.64 -0.02 -6.44
C LEU A 31 11.99 0.26 -5.74
N LEU A 32 12.05 1.29 -4.90
CA LEU A 32 13.26 1.64 -4.15
C LEU A 32 13.70 0.50 -3.23
N TYR A 33 12.78 -0.09 -2.47
CA TYR A 33 13.10 -1.19 -1.56
C TYR A 33 13.61 -2.43 -2.31
N THR A 34 12.95 -2.81 -3.42
CA THR A 34 13.37 -3.96 -4.24
C THR A 34 14.68 -3.68 -4.99
N GLN A 35 14.98 -2.43 -5.34
CA GLN A 35 16.26 -2.03 -5.91
C GLN A 35 17.39 -2.23 -4.92
N HIS A 36 17.24 -1.84 -3.64
CA HIS A 36 18.25 -2.09 -2.62
C HIS A 36 18.44 -3.59 -2.34
N LEU A 37 17.37 -4.39 -2.31
CA LEU A 37 17.48 -5.85 -2.18
C LEU A 37 18.24 -6.48 -3.36
N ARG A 38 17.97 -6.03 -4.58
CA ARG A 38 18.69 -6.50 -5.78
C ARG A 38 20.15 -6.05 -5.76
N GLY A 39 20.40 -4.80 -5.37
CA GLY A 39 21.74 -4.23 -5.20
C GLY A 39 22.57 -5.03 -4.20
N LEU A 40 22.00 -5.38 -3.05
CA LEU A 40 22.66 -6.26 -2.07
C LEU A 40 23.06 -7.59 -2.66
N ARG A 41 22.13 -8.27 -3.35
CA ARG A 41 22.40 -9.57 -3.97
C ARG A 41 23.52 -9.48 -5.02
N GLU A 42 23.55 -8.40 -5.79
CA GLU A 42 24.59 -8.15 -6.77
C GLU A 42 25.95 -7.90 -6.10
N THR A 43 25.98 -7.00 -5.11
CA THR A 43 27.21 -6.67 -4.35
C THR A 43 27.78 -7.89 -3.62
N ASP A 44 26.93 -8.74 -3.03
CA ASP A 44 27.35 -9.97 -2.34
C ASP A 44 28.05 -10.94 -3.30
N ALA A 45 27.49 -11.13 -4.50
CA ALA A 45 28.08 -11.97 -5.53
C ALA A 45 29.39 -11.39 -6.10
N LEU A 46 29.45 -10.07 -6.28
CA LEU A 46 30.67 -9.38 -6.74
C LEU A 46 31.80 -9.47 -5.70
N ILE A 47 31.47 -9.33 -4.41
CA ILE A 47 32.46 -9.51 -3.33
C ILE A 47 33.02 -10.93 -3.37
N ASP A 48 32.17 -11.96 -3.51
CA ASP A 48 32.62 -13.35 -3.55
C ASP A 48 33.50 -13.63 -4.78
N ALA A 49 33.11 -13.11 -5.95
CA ALA A 49 33.87 -13.25 -7.18
C ALA A 49 35.25 -12.57 -7.07
N GLU A 50 35.30 -11.33 -6.58
CA GLU A 50 36.55 -10.56 -6.46
C GLU A 50 37.46 -11.13 -5.36
N LEU A 51 36.89 -11.65 -4.27
CA LEU A 51 37.64 -12.38 -3.24
C LEU A 51 38.36 -13.59 -3.83
N LEU A 52 37.63 -14.42 -4.59
CA LEU A 52 38.20 -15.58 -5.27
C LEU A 52 39.23 -15.18 -6.32
N ALA A 53 38.98 -14.14 -7.10
CA ALA A 53 39.92 -13.62 -8.09
C ALA A 53 41.23 -13.14 -7.45
N ASN A 54 41.16 -12.46 -6.30
CA ASN A 54 42.35 -12.06 -5.55
C ASN A 54 43.11 -13.25 -4.98
N ARG A 55 42.38 -14.25 -4.44
CA ARG A 55 42.97 -15.49 -3.91
C ARG A 55 43.68 -16.32 -4.97
N LEU A 56 43.16 -16.34 -6.20
CA LEU A 56 43.75 -17.01 -7.36
C LEU A 56 44.77 -16.16 -8.11
N GLU A 57 45.13 -14.98 -7.57
CA GLU A 57 46.06 -14.02 -8.19
C GLU A 57 45.64 -13.53 -9.59
N LEU A 58 44.36 -13.65 -9.95
CA LEU A 58 43.79 -13.19 -11.22
C LEU A 58 43.50 -11.68 -11.22
N SER A 59 43.23 -11.12 -10.03
CA SER A 59 43.00 -9.69 -9.82
C SER A 59 43.85 -9.18 -8.64
N ARG A 60 44.20 -7.89 -8.68
CA ARG A 60 44.91 -7.18 -7.61
C ARG A 60 44.17 -5.94 -7.11
N ASN A 61 42.88 -5.84 -7.40
CA ASN A 61 42.10 -4.63 -7.15
C ASN A 61 41.40 -4.68 -5.78
N TYR A 62 42.09 -4.24 -4.73
CA TYR A 62 41.47 -4.11 -3.40
C TYR A 62 40.45 -2.97 -3.31
N ASP A 63 40.48 -2.01 -4.24
CA ASP A 63 39.55 -0.88 -4.24
C ASP A 63 38.14 -1.36 -4.58
N GLU A 64 38.02 -2.34 -5.48
CA GLU A 64 36.74 -2.96 -5.83
C GLU A 64 36.09 -3.63 -4.61
N LEU A 65 36.85 -4.45 -3.85
CA LEU A 65 36.35 -5.04 -2.61
C LEU A 65 35.90 -3.98 -1.60
N THR A 66 36.65 -2.89 -1.48
CA THR A 66 36.34 -1.79 -0.54
C THR A 66 35.06 -1.06 -0.96
N HIS A 67 34.91 -0.79 -2.26
CA HIS A 67 33.72 -0.17 -2.81
C HIS A 67 32.48 -1.06 -2.65
N GLN A 68 32.57 -2.34 -3.03
CA GLN A 68 31.43 -3.26 -2.96
C GLN A 68 31.01 -3.57 -1.53
N THR A 69 31.96 -3.72 -0.60
CA THR A 69 31.64 -3.85 0.82
C THR A 69 30.92 -2.61 1.34
N ALA A 70 31.44 -1.40 1.10
CA ALA A 70 30.79 -0.15 1.52
C ALA A 70 29.37 0.00 0.94
N LYS A 71 29.17 -0.33 -0.35
CA LYS A 71 27.85 -0.33 -0.99
C LYS A 71 26.90 -1.34 -0.35
N ALA A 72 27.35 -2.58 -0.11
CA ALA A 72 26.56 -3.60 0.57
C ALA A 72 26.12 -3.14 1.97
N GLN A 73 27.01 -2.47 2.72
CA GLN A 73 26.65 -1.91 4.03
C GLN A 73 25.57 -0.82 3.93
N ALA A 74 25.66 0.05 2.92
CA ALA A 74 24.68 1.12 2.70
C ALA A 74 23.31 0.54 2.33
N ASP A 75 23.25 -0.36 1.34
CA ASP A 75 22.00 -1.00 0.94
C ASP A 75 21.38 -1.82 2.08
N ALA A 76 22.19 -2.51 2.90
CA ALA A 76 21.70 -3.25 4.07
C ALA A 76 21.04 -2.33 5.10
N ARG A 77 21.54 -1.11 5.29
CA ARG A 77 20.92 -0.11 6.17
C ARG A 77 19.59 0.40 5.59
N HIS A 78 19.53 0.63 4.27
CA HIS A 78 18.29 1.06 3.60
C HIS A 78 17.18 0.00 3.67
N VAL A 79 17.54 -1.28 3.51
CA VAL A 79 16.59 -2.39 3.67
C VAL A 79 16.11 -2.53 5.13
N GLY A 80 16.88 -2.03 6.10
CA GLY A 80 16.48 -1.93 7.50
C GLY A 80 15.27 -1.02 7.79
N THR A 81 14.81 -0.25 6.81
CA THR A 81 13.61 0.59 6.89
C THR A 81 12.54 0.11 5.90
N PRO A 82 11.71 -0.89 6.26
CA PRO A 82 10.62 -1.34 5.39
C PRO A 82 9.60 -0.22 5.10
N PRO A 83 8.92 -0.25 3.95
CA PRO A 83 7.91 0.75 3.58
C PRO A 83 6.73 0.83 4.57
N ASP A 84 6.24 2.05 4.82
CA ASP A 84 5.21 2.34 5.84
C ASP A 84 3.81 1.79 5.54
N TYR A 85 3.56 1.34 4.32
CA TYR A 85 2.27 0.75 3.93
C TYR A 85 2.10 -0.69 4.37
N LEU A 86 3.15 -1.32 4.90
CA LEU A 86 3.13 -2.67 5.41
C LEU A 86 2.41 -2.74 6.76
N SER A 87 1.92 -3.93 7.10
CA SER A 87 1.32 -4.14 8.42
C SER A 87 2.38 -3.99 9.53
N ALA A 88 1.96 -3.67 10.75
CA ALA A 88 2.88 -3.57 11.88
C ALA A 88 3.62 -4.90 12.15
N ALA A 89 2.93 -6.03 11.97
CA ALA A 89 3.51 -7.37 12.12
C ALA A 89 4.56 -7.67 11.05
N ASP A 90 4.26 -7.38 9.78
CA ASP A 90 5.20 -7.57 8.67
C ASP A 90 6.41 -6.64 8.81
N THR A 91 6.18 -5.38 9.21
CA THR A 91 7.25 -4.40 9.43
C THR A 91 8.22 -4.85 10.51
N LEU A 92 7.71 -5.41 11.62
CA LEU A 92 8.54 -5.93 12.70
C LEU A 92 9.37 -7.14 12.23
N SER A 93 8.72 -8.10 11.58
CA SER A 93 9.38 -9.29 11.01
C SER A 93 10.51 -8.92 10.04
N LEU A 94 10.24 -8.01 9.10
CA LEU A 94 11.22 -7.55 8.12
C LEU A 94 12.36 -6.77 8.75
N ARG A 95 12.10 -5.97 9.80
CA ARG A 95 13.16 -5.27 10.54
C ARG A 95 14.08 -6.23 11.26
N ASP A 96 13.55 -7.32 11.81
CA ASP A 96 14.36 -8.33 12.49
C ASP A 96 15.23 -9.11 11.48
N ASP A 97 14.65 -9.53 10.34
CA ASP A 97 15.39 -10.14 9.23
C ASP A 97 16.49 -9.20 8.70
N ALA A 98 16.16 -7.92 8.48
CA ALA A 98 17.11 -6.93 7.98
C ALA A 98 18.21 -6.61 9.00
N ARG A 99 17.92 -6.60 10.29
CA ARG A 99 18.92 -6.42 11.36
C ARG A 99 19.89 -7.60 11.40
N ALA A 100 19.38 -8.82 11.29
CA ALA A 100 20.23 -10.02 11.22
C ALA A 100 21.13 -10.01 9.98
N LEU A 101 20.58 -9.62 8.82
CA LEU A 101 21.34 -9.46 7.58
C LEU A 101 22.42 -8.38 7.70
N LEU A 102 22.08 -7.20 8.24
CA LEU A 102 23.05 -6.11 8.44
C LEU A 102 24.21 -6.56 9.33
N ALA A 103 23.94 -7.30 10.41
CA ALA A 103 24.99 -7.85 11.27
C ALA A 103 25.93 -8.79 10.49
N THR A 104 25.38 -9.68 9.65
CA THR A 104 26.18 -10.57 8.78
C THR A 104 27.01 -9.78 7.77
N VAL A 105 26.45 -8.75 7.13
CA VAL A 105 27.15 -7.90 6.15
C VAL A 105 28.29 -7.12 6.83
N MET A 106 28.08 -6.60 8.04
CA MET A 106 29.14 -5.97 8.83
C MET A 106 30.27 -6.96 9.15
N ALA A 107 29.93 -8.16 9.60
CA ALA A 107 30.91 -9.22 9.87
C ALA A 107 31.69 -9.62 8.61
N LYS A 108 31.01 -9.74 7.46
CA LYS A 108 31.64 -10.00 6.15
C LYS A 108 32.66 -8.92 5.82
N SER A 109 32.31 -7.65 6.00
CA SER A 109 33.22 -6.53 5.75
C SER A 109 34.48 -6.59 6.62
N GLU A 110 34.36 -6.91 7.91
CA GLU A 110 35.50 -7.03 8.81
C GLU A 110 36.43 -8.19 8.42
N LEU A 111 35.85 -9.31 7.97
CA LEU A 111 36.61 -10.45 7.45
C LEU A 111 37.31 -10.11 6.13
N ILE A 112 36.67 -9.35 5.22
CA ILE A 112 37.29 -8.86 3.99
C ILE A 112 38.47 -7.94 4.30
N ASP A 113 38.36 -7.05 5.28
CA ASP A 113 39.48 -6.20 5.68
C ASP A 113 40.63 -6.99 6.30
N ARG A 114 40.34 -8.06 7.05
CA ARG A 114 41.35 -9.03 7.51
C ARG A 114 42.02 -9.74 6.33
N PHE A 115 41.23 -10.24 5.38
CA PHE A 115 41.73 -10.88 4.17
C PHE A 115 42.68 -9.97 3.40
N LYS A 116 42.29 -8.71 3.13
CA LYS A 116 43.14 -7.72 2.43
C LYS A 116 44.51 -7.55 3.08
N ARG A 117 44.56 -7.47 4.42
CA ARG A 117 45.82 -7.33 5.17
C ARG A 117 46.68 -8.57 5.03
N GLU A 118 46.11 -9.75 5.25
CA GLU A 118 46.85 -11.02 5.15
C GLU A 118 47.32 -11.25 3.71
N ASP A 119 46.50 -10.96 2.70
CA ASP A 119 46.83 -11.15 1.28
C ASP A 119 47.96 -10.22 0.85
N SER A 120 47.95 -8.95 1.30
CA SER A 120 49.05 -8.03 1.07
C SER A 120 50.37 -8.53 1.67
N VAL A 121 50.33 -9.16 2.84
CA VAL A 121 51.53 -9.69 3.52
C VAL A 121 52.03 -10.97 2.85
N ALA A 122 51.12 -11.86 2.42
CA ALA A 122 51.44 -13.04 1.64
C ALA A 122 52.12 -12.65 0.33
N ARG A 123 51.51 -11.74 -0.44
CA ARG A 123 52.05 -11.25 -1.72
C ARG A 123 53.43 -10.64 -1.58
N ASN A 124 53.64 -9.82 -0.55
CA ASN A 124 54.95 -9.24 -0.25
C ASN A 124 55.98 -10.36 -0.02
N SER A 125 55.69 -11.29 0.89
CA SER A 125 56.61 -12.39 1.22
C SER A 125 56.89 -13.32 0.03
N LEU A 126 55.86 -13.64 -0.76
CA LEU A 126 55.98 -14.46 -1.98
C LEU A 126 56.80 -13.77 -3.08
N ALA A 127 56.73 -12.45 -3.20
CA ALA A 127 57.53 -11.70 -4.16
C ALA A 127 59.00 -11.61 -3.75
N TYR A 128 59.30 -11.40 -2.46
CA TYR A 128 60.68 -11.27 -1.97
C TYR A 128 61.39 -12.61 -1.79
N PHE A 129 60.66 -13.69 -1.48
CA PHE A 129 61.28 -14.98 -1.17
C PHE A 129 62.18 -15.52 -2.30
N PRO A 130 61.77 -15.56 -3.59
CA PRO A 130 62.64 -16.00 -4.68
C PRO A 130 63.90 -15.14 -4.85
N VAL A 131 63.80 -13.83 -4.58
CA VAL A 131 64.92 -12.89 -4.66
C VAL A 131 65.90 -13.10 -3.50
N ALA A 132 65.39 -13.35 -2.28
CA ALA A 132 66.23 -13.72 -1.14
C ALA A 132 66.91 -15.07 -1.39
N ALA A 133 66.19 -16.03 -1.98
CA ALA A 133 66.71 -17.34 -2.35
C ALA A 133 67.85 -17.26 -3.38
N SER A 134 67.70 -16.48 -4.46
CA SER A 134 68.75 -16.37 -5.49
C SER A 134 70.05 -15.76 -4.94
N ARG A 135 69.95 -14.74 -4.07
CA ARG A 135 71.11 -14.12 -3.41
C ARG A 135 71.92 -15.07 -2.52
N LEU A 136 71.30 -16.15 -2.05
CA LEU A 136 71.93 -17.22 -1.28
C LEU A 136 72.51 -18.32 -2.18
N ILE A 137 71.92 -18.55 -3.35
CA ILE A 137 72.35 -19.59 -4.30
C ILE A 137 73.50 -19.11 -5.20
N ASP A 138 73.47 -17.86 -5.65
CA ASP A 138 74.35 -17.35 -6.73
C ASP A 138 75.78 -16.97 -6.29
N GLN A 139 76.13 -17.09 -5.00
CA GLN A 139 77.50 -16.82 -4.53
C GLN A 139 78.38 -18.07 -4.47
N PRO A 140 79.54 -18.10 -5.15
CA PRO A 140 80.46 -19.22 -5.07
C PRO A 140 81.12 -19.29 -3.68
N GLN A 141 81.03 -20.46 -3.03
CA GLN A 141 81.71 -20.74 -1.77
C GLN A 141 82.94 -21.64 -1.95
N PRO A 142 84.05 -21.39 -1.23
CA PRO A 142 85.21 -22.29 -1.19
C PRO A 142 84.98 -23.50 -0.27
N ASP A 143 84.93 -24.70 -0.86
CA ASP A 143 85.10 -26.10 -0.37
C ASP A 143 84.56 -26.58 1.00
N SER A 144 84.07 -25.71 1.89
CA SER A 144 83.74 -26.04 3.29
C SER A 144 82.25 -25.96 3.64
N GLY A 145 81.37 -25.63 2.67
CA GLY A 145 79.94 -25.36 2.91
C GLY A 145 78.91 -26.17 2.09
N GLN A 146 79.31 -27.24 1.40
CA GLN A 146 78.42 -27.99 0.49
C GLN A 146 77.16 -28.56 1.18
N ALA A 147 77.26 -29.01 2.44
CA ALA A 147 76.11 -29.55 3.19
C ALA A 147 75.05 -28.48 3.48
N GLY A 148 75.47 -27.24 3.78
CA GLY A 148 74.57 -26.12 4.05
C GLY A 148 73.79 -25.68 2.81
N HIS A 149 74.45 -25.64 1.65
CA HIS A 149 73.81 -25.32 0.37
C HIS A 149 72.71 -26.33 -0.01
N GLY A 150 72.93 -27.62 0.24
CA GLY A 150 71.94 -28.68 -0.01
C GLY A 150 70.66 -28.51 0.82
N LEU A 151 70.82 -28.21 2.11
CA LEU A 151 69.70 -27.97 3.03
C LEU A 151 68.92 -26.70 2.67
N ILE A 152 69.62 -25.59 2.39
CA ILE A 152 68.98 -24.32 1.98
C ILE A 152 68.20 -24.51 0.67
N SER A 153 68.79 -25.19 -0.32
CA SER A 153 68.13 -25.46 -1.60
C SER A 153 66.89 -26.36 -1.43
N ARG A 154 66.94 -27.33 -0.51
CA ARG A 154 65.79 -28.17 -0.18
C ARG A 154 64.68 -27.36 0.50
N TYR A 155 65.03 -26.49 1.45
CA TYR A 155 64.08 -25.58 2.09
C TYR A 155 63.38 -24.67 1.07
N ILE A 156 64.13 -24.04 0.16
CA ILE A 156 63.57 -23.18 -0.89
C ILE A 156 62.55 -23.95 -1.74
N ARG A 157 62.89 -25.17 -2.20
CA ARG A 157 61.96 -26.00 -2.97
C ARG A 157 60.71 -26.37 -2.17
N LEU A 158 60.84 -26.67 -0.88
CA LEU A 158 59.71 -26.98 -0.01
C LEU A 158 58.81 -25.77 0.19
N VAL A 159 59.35 -24.56 0.38
CA VAL A 159 58.56 -23.33 0.51
C VAL A 159 57.81 -23.04 -0.79
N LEU A 160 58.46 -23.20 -1.95
CA LEU A 160 57.83 -23.01 -3.26
C LEU A 160 56.76 -24.07 -3.57
N ALA A 161 56.94 -25.31 -3.09
CA ALA A 161 55.91 -26.34 -3.20
C ALA A 161 54.70 -25.99 -2.31
N PHE A 162 54.96 -25.64 -1.04
CA PHE A 162 53.95 -25.20 -0.08
C PHE A 162 53.20 -23.95 -0.56
N SER A 163 53.88 -22.99 -1.19
CA SER A 163 53.24 -21.77 -1.69
C SER A 163 52.21 -22.05 -2.78
N ARG A 164 52.38 -23.13 -3.55
CA ARG A 164 51.40 -23.56 -4.56
C ARG A 164 50.26 -24.35 -3.94
N GLN A 165 50.56 -25.20 -2.97
CA GLN A 165 49.60 -26.06 -2.31
C GLN A 165 49.91 -26.11 -0.80
N PRO A 166 49.29 -25.24 0.01
CA PRO A 166 49.44 -25.28 1.45
C PRO A 166 48.80 -26.55 2.01
N ASP A 167 49.61 -27.42 2.63
CA ASP A 167 49.13 -28.62 3.32
C ASP A 167 49.96 -28.92 4.57
N GLU A 168 49.40 -29.75 5.45
CA GLU A 168 50.00 -30.10 6.74
C GLU A 168 51.33 -30.83 6.57
N ARG A 169 51.45 -31.71 5.57
CA ARG A 169 52.66 -32.51 5.32
C ARG A 169 53.85 -31.60 4.99
N HIS A 170 53.68 -30.68 4.05
CA HIS A 170 54.73 -29.72 3.71
C HIS A 170 54.98 -28.73 4.86
N ALA A 171 53.97 -28.35 5.65
CA ALA A 171 54.15 -27.49 6.83
C ALA A 171 55.01 -28.15 7.92
N GLU A 172 54.81 -29.43 8.20
CA GLU A 172 55.62 -30.21 9.14
C GLU A 172 57.07 -30.36 8.64
N GLU A 173 57.26 -30.73 7.37
CA GLU A 173 58.57 -30.84 6.74
C GLU A 173 59.33 -29.51 6.78
N LEU A 174 58.65 -28.40 6.48
CA LEU A 174 59.24 -27.06 6.55
C LEU A 174 59.61 -26.64 7.97
N THR A 175 58.78 -26.97 8.96
CA THR A 175 59.04 -26.65 10.37
C THR A 175 60.29 -27.40 10.86
N ALA A 176 60.42 -28.68 10.51
CA ALA A 176 61.60 -29.48 10.83
C ALA A 176 62.86 -28.93 10.13
N MET A 177 62.77 -28.63 8.83
CA MET A 177 63.88 -28.09 8.03
C MET A 177 64.35 -26.71 8.56
N ARG A 178 63.40 -25.85 8.93
CA ARG A 178 63.68 -24.54 9.53
C ARG A 178 64.42 -24.66 10.86
N ALA A 179 64.03 -25.63 11.69
CA ALA A 179 64.73 -25.90 12.95
C ALA A 179 66.14 -26.45 12.74
N GLU A 180 66.37 -27.22 11.66
CA GLU A 180 67.71 -27.69 11.27
C GLU A 180 68.59 -26.53 10.78
N LEU A 181 68.08 -25.69 9.89
CA LEU A 181 68.78 -24.51 9.37
C LEU A 181 69.12 -23.49 10.46
N GLY A 182 68.23 -23.29 11.44
CA GLY A 182 68.47 -22.38 12.57
C GLY A 182 69.57 -22.83 13.53
N ARG A 183 70.00 -24.09 13.49
CA ARG A 183 71.11 -24.63 14.30
C ARG A 183 72.46 -24.56 13.57
N MET A 184 72.46 -24.22 12.29
CA MET A 184 73.66 -24.16 11.48
C MET A 184 74.49 -22.92 11.84
N GLN A 185 75.82 -23.09 11.96
CA GLN A 185 76.74 -21.98 12.14
C GLN A 185 77.29 -21.57 10.77
N LEU A 186 76.88 -20.41 10.28
CA LEU A 186 77.34 -19.84 9.02
C LEU A 186 78.18 -18.57 9.26
N PRO A 187 79.04 -18.18 8.31
CA PRO A 187 79.70 -16.87 8.34
C PRO A 187 78.67 -15.74 8.45
N ALA A 188 79.00 -14.67 9.19
CA ALA A 188 78.07 -13.57 9.47
C ALA A 188 77.44 -12.94 8.20
N SER A 189 78.18 -12.93 7.09
CA SER A 189 77.73 -12.43 5.78
C SER A 189 76.65 -13.30 5.11
N MET A 190 76.55 -14.58 5.46
CA MET A 190 75.49 -15.50 5.02
C MET A 190 74.39 -15.66 6.06
N GLN A 191 74.73 -15.62 7.35
CA GLN A 191 73.76 -15.77 8.43
C GLN A 191 72.60 -14.75 8.28
N GLY A 192 72.91 -13.46 8.13
CA GLY A 192 71.87 -12.44 7.97
C GLY A 192 70.99 -12.60 6.71
N ARG A 193 71.53 -13.22 5.66
CA ARG A 193 70.74 -13.53 4.45
C ARG A 193 69.84 -14.73 4.66
N LEU A 194 70.36 -15.78 5.31
CA LEU A 194 69.58 -16.95 5.69
C LEU A 194 68.44 -16.53 6.64
N ASP A 195 68.73 -15.70 7.63
CA ASP A 195 67.71 -15.19 8.56
C ASP A 195 66.60 -14.43 7.81
N ASN A 196 66.95 -13.63 6.82
CA ASN A 196 65.97 -12.93 5.97
C ASN A 196 65.14 -13.91 5.11
N LEU A 197 65.76 -14.94 4.52
CA LEU A 197 65.06 -15.99 3.77
C LEU A 197 64.08 -16.76 4.67
N LEU A 198 64.55 -17.18 5.85
CA LEU A 198 63.76 -17.91 6.84
C LEU A 198 62.60 -17.05 7.34
N LEU A 199 62.81 -15.74 7.56
CA LEU A 199 61.74 -14.81 7.94
C LEU A 199 60.60 -14.79 6.91
N HIS A 200 60.92 -14.69 5.62
CA HIS A 200 59.91 -14.71 4.56
C HIS A 200 59.25 -16.09 4.41
N GLY A 201 59.99 -17.18 4.57
CA GLY A 201 59.44 -18.54 4.55
C GLY A 201 58.49 -18.81 5.72
N ASP A 202 58.89 -18.43 6.94
CA ASP A 202 58.05 -18.48 8.15
C ASP A 202 56.75 -17.67 7.92
N LYS A 203 56.85 -16.50 7.26
CA LYS A 203 55.67 -15.68 6.97
C LYS A 203 54.73 -16.32 5.93
N ILE A 204 55.27 -16.95 4.89
CA ILE A 204 54.48 -17.70 3.90
C ILE A 204 53.72 -18.85 4.59
N MET A 205 54.40 -19.61 5.46
CA MET A 205 53.80 -20.70 6.22
C MET A 205 52.70 -20.23 7.17
N GLU A 206 52.84 -19.05 7.75
CA GLU A 206 51.85 -18.48 8.67
C GLU A 206 50.60 -17.97 7.93
N VAL A 207 50.79 -17.25 6.83
CA VAL A 207 49.73 -16.44 6.22
C VAL A 207 48.88 -17.23 5.23
N LEU A 208 49.47 -18.12 4.42
CA LEU A 208 48.69 -18.86 3.39
C LEU A 208 47.56 -19.71 3.98
N PRO A 209 47.77 -20.51 5.05
CA PRO A 209 46.68 -21.27 5.68
C PRO A 209 45.62 -20.36 6.34
N ARG A 210 46.01 -19.17 6.80
CA ARG A 210 45.06 -18.18 7.34
C ARG A 210 44.18 -17.60 6.24
N LEU A 211 44.75 -17.30 5.07
CA LEU A 211 43.98 -16.83 3.91
C LEU A 211 42.96 -17.86 3.43
N ASP A 212 43.33 -19.15 3.42
CA ASP A 212 42.40 -20.22 3.05
C ASP A 212 41.25 -20.35 4.06
N ARG A 213 41.54 -20.22 5.36
CA ARG A 213 40.50 -20.19 6.40
C ARG A 213 39.61 -18.96 6.26
N LEU A 214 40.17 -17.76 6.12
CA LEU A 214 39.41 -16.52 5.94
C LEU A 214 38.50 -16.61 4.70
N THR A 215 39.00 -17.11 3.58
CA THR A 215 38.21 -17.28 2.35
C THR A 215 37.01 -18.21 2.60
N LYS A 216 37.23 -19.34 3.27
CA LYS A 216 36.15 -20.28 3.64
C LYS A 216 35.16 -19.65 4.62
N GLU A 217 35.64 -18.93 5.63
CA GLU A 217 34.80 -18.25 6.62
C GLU A 217 33.91 -17.18 5.97
N ILE A 218 34.47 -16.36 5.06
CA ILE A 218 33.74 -15.33 4.32
C ILE A 218 32.64 -15.96 3.44
N LEU A 219 32.97 -17.00 2.68
CA LEU A 219 32.03 -17.68 1.78
C LEU A 219 30.98 -18.52 2.51
N ALA A 220 31.25 -18.93 3.76
CA ALA A 220 30.32 -19.68 4.59
C ALA A 220 29.25 -18.80 5.27
N LEU A 221 29.39 -17.47 5.22
CA LEU A 221 28.41 -16.57 5.82
C LEU A 221 27.03 -16.73 5.15
N PRO A 222 25.93 -16.72 5.94
CA PRO A 222 24.59 -17.02 5.43
C PRO A 222 23.94 -15.84 4.67
N THR A 223 24.73 -14.91 4.11
CA THR A 223 24.22 -13.66 3.49
C THR A 223 23.19 -13.94 2.40
N ARG A 224 23.47 -14.88 1.50
CA ARG A 224 22.53 -15.27 0.42
C ARG A 224 21.21 -15.82 0.96
N GLY A 225 21.29 -16.71 1.95
CA GLY A 225 20.10 -17.31 2.57
C GLY A 225 19.23 -16.28 3.28
N GLN A 226 19.86 -15.35 4.01
CA GLN A 226 19.18 -14.23 4.68
C GLN A 226 18.55 -13.26 3.66
N LEU A 227 19.26 -12.92 2.58
CA LEU A 227 18.73 -12.08 1.50
C LEU A 227 17.52 -12.70 0.81
N GLU A 228 17.59 -13.99 0.49
CA GLU A 228 16.48 -14.70 -0.13
C GLU A 228 15.27 -14.81 0.80
N HIS A 229 15.49 -15.05 2.10
CA HIS A 229 14.44 -15.06 3.13
C HIS A 229 13.76 -13.69 3.24
N LEU A 230 14.53 -12.63 3.39
CA LEU A 230 14.05 -11.25 3.50
C LEU A 230 13.28 -10.82 2.24
N ASN A 231 13.79 -11.15 1.05
CA ASN A 231 13.12 -10.84 -0.22
C ASN A 231 11.79 -11.60 -0.37
N ARG A 232 11.72 -12.87 0.04
CA ARG A 232 10.46 -13.64 0.04
C ARG A 232 9.46 -13.05 1.01
N ASN A 233 9.86 -12.78 2.25
CA ASN A 233 8.99 -12.21 3.29
C ASN A 233 8.45 -10.84 2.88
N TYR A 234 9.30 -10.01 2.29
CA TYR A 234 8.89 -8.72 1.75
C TYR A 234 7.88 -8.89 0.60
N GLY A 235 8.13 -9.82 -0.33
CA GLY A 235 7.21 -10.11 -1.43
C GLY A 235 5.83 -10.53 -0.94
N THR A 236 5.76 -11.40 0.08
CA THR A 236 4.51 -11.81 0.71
C THR A 236 3.81 -10.64 1.41
N ALA A 237 4.54 -9.84 2.20
CA ALA A 237 4.00 -8.67 2.89
C ALA A 237 3.44 -7.62 1.90
N TYR A 238 4.16 -7.36 0.80
CA TYR A 238 3.73 -6.46 -0.26
C TYR A 238 2.47 -6.96 -0.97
N SER A 239 2.42 -8.26 -1.29
CA SER A 239 1.23 -8.89 -1.88
C SER A 239 0.01 -8.76 -0.97
N ASN A 240 0.18 -9.01 0.34
CA ASN A 240 -0.88 -8.86 1.32
C ASN A 240 -1.38 -7.41 1.40
N ALA A 241 -0.46 -6.44 1.38
CA ALA A 241 -0.81 -5.02 1.36
C ALA A 241 -1.61 -4.65 0.09
N LEU A 242 -1.22 -5.17 -1.08
CA LEU A 242 -1.95 -4.96 -2.33
C LEU A 242 -3.37 -5.56 -2.31
N VAL A 243 -3.52 -6.79 -1.79
CA VAL A 243 -4.83 -7.44 -1.66
C VAL A 243 -5.74 -6.64 -0.73
N LEU A 244 -5.21 -6.19 0.41
CA LEU A 244 -5.96 -5.38 1.37
C LEU A 244 -6.40 -4.05 0.77
N ALA A 245 -5.49 -3.34 0.08
CA ALA A 245 -5.83 -2.12 -0.66
C ALA A 245 -6.89 -2.39 -1.75
N GLY A 246 -6.80 -3.54 -2.41
CA GLY A 246 -7.79 -4.00 -3.39
C GLY A 246 -9.19 -4.17 -2.80
N HIS A 247 -9.31 -4.79 -1.62
CA HIS A 247 -10.59 -4.93 -0.93
C HIS A 247 -11.21 -3.57 -0.58
N PHE A 248 -10.42 -2.62 -0.05
CA PHE A 248 -10.91 -1.28 0.23
C PHE A 248 -11.36 -0.55 -1.04
N ARG A 249 -10.63 -0.71 -2.15
CA ARG A 249 -11.01 -0.10 -3.44
C ARG A 249 -12.32 -0.68 -3.98
N ASN A 250 -12.48 -2.00 -3.90
CA ASN A 250 -13.73 -2.64 -4.30
C ASN A 250 -14.91 -2.17 -3.43
N LEU A 251 -14.71 -2.03 -2.11
CA LEU A 251 -15.72 -1.51 -1.19
C LEU A 251 -16.06 -0.04 -1.47
N LEU A 252 -15.06 0.77 -1.80
CA LEU A 252 -15.25 2.16 -2.22
C LEU A 252 -16.12 2.24 -3.48
N TYR A 253 -15.83 1.42 -4.49
CA TYR A 253 -16.60 1.39 -5.73
C TYR A 253 -18.03 0.91 -5.52
N THR A 254 -18.24 -0.16 -4.73
CA THR A 254 -19.60 -0.63 -4.43
C THR A 254 -20.39 0.41 -3.66
N LEU A 255 -19.80 1.05 -2.64
CA LEU A 255 -20.46 2.11 -1.88
C LEU A 255 -20.76 3.34 -2.74
N SER A 256 -19.86 3.70 -3.67
CA SER A 256 -20.07 4.81 -4.62
C SER A 256 -21.23 4.53 -5.58
N ILE A 257 -21.34 3.30 -6.09
CA ILE A 257 -22.46 2.88 -6.95
C ILE A 257 -23.77 2.90 -6.17
N LEU A 258 -23.79 2.37 -4.94
CA LEU A 258 -24.98 2.40 -4.09
C LEU A 258 -25.43 3.83 -3.78
N LEU A 259 -24.48 4.73 -3.49
CA LEU A 259 -24.77 6.14 -3.28
C LEU A 259 -25.37 6.79 -4.54
N ALA A 260 -24.82 6.51 -5.72
CA ALA A 260 -25.34 7.02 -6.99
C ALA A 260 -26.76 6.52 -7.28
N LEU A 261 -27.04 5.23 -7.04
CA LEU A 261 -28.37 4.64 -7.19
C LEU A 261 -29.37 5.25 -6.19
N PHE A 262 -28.94 5.46 -4.95
CA PHE A 262 -29.75 6.13 -3.94
C PHE A 262 -30.08 7.57 -4.33
N LEU A 263 -29.11 8.33 -4.83
CA LEU A 263 -29.32 9.68 -5.34
C LEU A 263 -30.29 9.70 -6.54
N ALA A 264 -30.13 8.78 -7.49
CA ALA A 264 -31.05 8.65 -8.62
C ALA A 264 -32.48 8.30 -8.18
N TRP A 265 -32.62 7.39 -7.21
CA TRP A 265 -33.91 7.00 -6.65
C TRP A 265 -34.60 8.15 -5.90
N THR A 266 -33.86 8.86 -5.03
CA THR A 266 -34.40 10.03 -4.31
C THR A 266 -34.83 11.14 -5.27
N PHE A 267 -34.05 11.41 -6.32
CA PHE A 267 -34.40 12.36 -7.36
C PHE A 267 -35.66 11.95 -8.13
N ALA A 268 -35.76 10.69 -8.56
CA ALA A 268 -36.95 10.17 -9.23
C ALA A 268 -38.20 10.24 -8.32
N SER A 269 -38.05 9.92 -7.03
CA SER A 269 -39.12 10.03 -6.03
C SER A 269 -39.56 11.49 -5.84
N LEU A 270 -38.62 12.44 -5.80
CA LEU A 270 -38.92 13.87 -5.73
C LEU A 270 -39.69 14.35 -6.97
N LEU A 271 -39.29 13.91 -8.17
CA LEU A 271 -40.03 14.22 -9.40
C LEU A 271 -41.44 13.63 -9.40
N ARG A 272 -41.62 12.40 -8.88
CA ARG A 272 -42.95 11.76 -8.75
C ARG A 272 -43.85 12.53 -7.78
N THR A 273 -43.32 12.90 -6.61
CA THR A 273 -44.08 13.65 -5.59
C THR A 273 -44.45 15.06 -6.08
N GLN A 274 -43.53 15.77 -6.73
CA GLN A 274 -43.81 17.06 -7.39
C GLN A 274 -44.94 16.95 -8.44
N ARG A 275 -44.90 15.90 -9.29
CA ARG A 275 -45.95 15.65 -10.29
C ARG A 275 -47.30 15.34 -9.64
N SER A 276 -47.32 14.53 -8.58
CA SER A 276 -48.54 14.18 -7.86
C SER A 276 -49.18 15.41 -7.21
N LEU A 277 -48.38 16.20 -6.48
CA LEU A 277 -48.83 17.44 -5.86
C LEU A 277 -49.40 18.43 -6.87
N ARG A 278 -48.75 18.60 -8.03
CA ARG A 278 -49.26 19.48 -9.09
C ARG A 278 -50.61 19.01 -9.62
N LYS A 279 -50.82 17.70 -9.80
CA LYS A 279 -52.12 17.15 -10.21
C LYS A 279 -53.20 17.42 -9.16
N THR A 280 -52.92 17.13 -7.89
CA THR A 280 -53.87 17.36 -6.80
C THR A 280 -54.22 18.85 -6.66
N HIS A 281 -53.24 19.75 -6.82
CA HIS A 281 -53.47 21.19 -6.77
C HIS A 281 -54.40 21.66 -7.91
N VAL A 282 -54.20 21.14 -9.13
CA VAL A 282 -55.08 21.44 -10.27
C VAL A 282 -56.49 20.92 -10.01
N GLU A 283 -56.64 19.67 -9.58
CA GLU A 283 -57.96 19.09 -9.28
C GLU A 283 -58.69 19.84 -8.16
N LEU A 284 -57.99 20.17 -7.06
CA LEU A 284 -58.55 20.93 -5.96
C LEU A 284 -58.97 22.33 -6.42
N SER A 285 -58.13 23.01 -7.22
CA SER A 285 -58.46 24.33 -7.76
C SER A 285 -59.71 24.28 -8.66
N GLN A 286 -59.86 23.24 -9.48
CA GLN A 286 -61.05 23.03 -10.31
C GLN A 286 -62.29 22.78 -9.46
N ARG A 287 -62.19 21.95 -8.42
CA ARG A 287 -63.30 21.71 -7.48
C ARG A 287 -63.75 22.98 -6.78
N LEU A 288 -62.81 23.83 -6.33
CA LEU A 288 -63.12 25.12 -5.70
C LEU A 288 -63.81 26.08 -6.66
N VAL A 289 -63.36 26.14 -7.92
CA VAL A 289 -64.01 26.97 -8.95
C VAL A 289 -65.44 26.48 -9.22
N ALA A 290 -65.63 25.17 -9.39
CA ALA A 290 -66.95 24.58 -9.62
C ALA A 290 -67.90 24.82 -8.43
N GLN A 291 -67.41 24.66 -7.20
CA GLN A 291 -68.19 24.96 -5.99
C GLN A 291 -68.59 26.44 -5.94
N SER A 292 -67.64 27.36 -6.18
CA SER A 292 -67.93 28.79 -6.17
C SER A 292 -68.94 29.18 -7.27
N ALA A 293 -68.86 28.56 -8.45
CA ALA A 293 -69.83 28.77 -9.52
C ALA A 293 -71.25 28.29 -9.14
N ALA A 294 -71.36 27.11 -8.52
CA ALA A 294 -72.63 26.59 -8.02
C ALA A 294 -73.21 27.48 -6.92
N GLU A 295 -72.39 27.94 -5.97
CA GLU A 295 -72.80 28.89 -4.92
C GLU A 295 -73.29 30.22 -5.51
N LYS A 296 -72.60 30.75 -6.53
CA LYS A 296 -73.03 31.97 -7.24
C LYS A 296 -74.36 31.75 -7.96
N GLN A 297 -74.54 30.64 -8.66
CA GLN A 297 -75.83 30.33 -9.31
C GLN A 297 -76.96 30.21 -8.31
N LEU A 298 -76.75 29.53 -7.18
CA LEU A 298 -77.76 29.42 -6.13
C LEU A 298 -78.12 30.80 -5.56
N LYS A 299 -77.13 31.67 -5.33
CA LYS A 299 -77.36 33.06 -4.90
C LYS A 299 -78.13 33.88 -5.94
N LEU A 300 -77.81 33.73 -7.23
CA LEU A 300 -78.53 34.39 -8.31
C LEU A 300 -79.98 33.90 -8.39
N HIS A 301 -80.22 32.60 -8.34
CA HIS A 301 -81.57 32.02 -8.31
C HIS A 301 -82.36 32.51 -7.10
N ALA A 302 -81.77 32.51 -5.90
CA ALA A 302 -82.41 33.02 -4.68
C ALA A 302 -82.73 34.52 -4.77
N THR A 303 -81.84 35.31 -5.38
CA THR A 303 -82.04 36.75 -5.59
C THR A 303 -83.14 37.01 -6.62
N ALA A 304 -83.14 36.29 -7.75
CA ALA A 304 -84.18 36.38 -8.77
C ALA A 304 -85.55 35.95 -8.23
N PHE A 305 -85.62 34.84 -7.49
CA PHE A 305 -86.83 34.38 -6.80
C PHE A 305 -87.40 35.49 -5.90
N ARG A 306 -86.55 36.10 -5.06
CA ARG A 306 -86.93 37.19 -4.15
C ARG A 306 -87.36 38.48 -4.86
N ASN A 307 -86.69 38.84 -5.96
CA ASN A 307 -86.88 40.13 -6.62
C ASN A 307 -87.87 40.10 -7.79
N ALA A 308 -88.38 38.92 -8.19
CA ALA A 308 -89.41 38.81 -9.21
C ALA A 308 -90.64 39.67 -8.86
N HIS A 309 -91.24 40.30 -9.87
CA HIS A 309 -92.44 41.12 -9.69
C HIS A 309 -93.73 40.30 -9.62
N ASP A 310 -93.73 39.11 -10.21
CA ASP A 310 -94.82 38.15 -10.12
C ASP A 310 -94.72 37.35 -8.81
N GLY A 311 -95.88 36.98 -8.25
CA GLY A 311 -95.96 36.14 -7.06
C GLY A 311 -95.52 34.71 -7.36
N ILE A 312 -94.39 34.28 -6.80
CA ILE A 312 -93.86 32.92 -6.98
C ILE A 312 -94.11 32.13 -5.71
N THR A 313 -94.70 30.94 -5.87
CA THR A 313 -94.96 29.97 -4.80
C THR A 313 -94.23 28.67 -5.12
N LEU A 314 -93.39 28.19 -4.20
CA LEU A 314 -92.75 26.87 -4.29
C LEU A 314 -93.56 25.89 -3.44
N THR A 315 -93.93 24.72 -3.98
CA THR A 315 -94.74 23.72 -3.28
C THR A 315 -94.06 22.35 -3.23
N ASP A 316 -94.45 21.52 -2.27
CA ASP A 316 -94.10 20.09 -2.25
C ASP A 316 -94.92 19.30 -3.29
N ALA A 317 -94.64 18.00 -3.43
CA ALA A 317 -95.35 17.12 -4.35
C ALA A 317 -96.86 16.94 -4.02
N ARG A 318 -97.30 17.35 -2.82
CA ARG A 318 -98.72 17.32 -2.39
C ARG A 318 -99.38 18.69 -2.53
N GLY A 319 -98.67 19.68 -3.06
CA GLY A 319 -99.16 21.04 -3.28
C GLY A 319 -99.19 21.91 -2.02
N ASN A 320 -98.49 21.55 -0.95
CA ASN A 320 -98.33 22.44 0.21
C ASN A 320 -97.20 23.44 -0.05
N ILE A 321 -97.40 24.70 0.32
CA ILE A 321 -96.44 25.79 0.11
C ILE A 321 -95.19 25.57 0.97
N LEU A 322 -94.04 25.39 0.32
CA LEU A 322 -92.72 25.33 0.93
C LEU A 322 -92.08 26.71 1.08
N ASP A 323 -92.26 27.59 0.10
CA ASP A 323 -91.77 28.97 0.15
C ASP A 323 -92.60 29.90 -0.75
N VAL A 324 -92.61 31.20 -0.43
CA VAL A 324 -93.18 32.26 -1.27
C VAL A 324 -92.23 33.45 -1.36
N ASN A 325 -92.20 34.10 -2.52
CA ASN A 325 -91.39 35.31 -2.68
C ASN A 325 -92.09 36.57 -2.13
N PRO A 326 -91.36 37.69 -1.88
CA PRO A 326 -91.97 38.93 -1.41
C PRO A 326 -93.06 39.51 -2.32
N ALA A 327 -93.02 39.28 -3.64
CA ALA A 327 -94.08 39.72 -4.54
C ALA A 327 -95.41 39.00 -4.30
N PHE A 328 -95.37 37.69 -3.99
CA PHE A 328 -96.56 36.95 -3.59
C PHE A 328 -97.25 37.63 -2.40
N SER A 329 -96.49 37.99 -1.37
CA SER A 329 -97.05 38.70 -0.21
C SER A 329 -97.58 40.08 -0.57
N ARG A 330 -96.89 40.85 -1.42
CA ARG A 330 -97.38 42.16 -1.88
C ARG A 330 -98.66 42.08 -2.71
N ILE A 331 -98.78 41.08 -3.57
CA ILE A 331 -99.92 40.92 -4.49
C ILE A 331 -101.13 40.35 -3.75
N THR A 332 -100.92 39.35 -2.91
CA THR A 332 -102.01 38.62 -2.24
C THR A 332 -102.41 39.20 -0.88
N GLY A 333 -101.51 39.96 -0.24
CA GLY A 333 -101.68 40.51 1.10
C GLY A 333 -101.35 39.54 2.25
N TRP A 334 -100.96 38.30 1.95
CA TRP A 334 -100.62 37.29 2.97
C TRP A 334 -99.14 37.32 3.32
N GLU A 335 -98.79 37.27 4.61
CA GLU A 335 -97.40 37.14 5.00
C GLU A 335 -96.88 35.72 4.78
N ARG A 336 -95.58 35.61 4.45
CA ARG A 336 -94.90 34.32 4.25
C ARG A 336 -95.18 33.35 5.40
N SER A 337 -95.04 33.77 6.65
CA SER A 337 -95.26 32.94 7.85
C SER A 337 -96.68 32.37 7.95
N GLU A 338 -97.67 33.01 7.32
CA GLU A 338 -99.08 32.61 7.42
C GLU A 338 -99.47 31.55 6.37
N VAL A 339 -98.73 31.47 5.27
CA VAL A 339 -99.04 30.60 4.13
C VAL A 339 -98.12 29.38 3.99
N ILE A 340 -96.94 29.40 4.62
CA ILE A 340 -96.02 28.26 4.63
C ILE A 340 -96.70 27.03 5.26
N GLY A 341 -96.59 25.88 4.59
CA GLY A 341 -97.22 24.62 4.98
C GLY A 341 -98.70 24.49 4.59
N ARG A 342 -99.33 25.55 4.08
CA ARG A 342 -100.74 25.52 3.64
C ARG A 342 -100.83 25.24 2.15
N ASN A 343 -101.99 24.76 1.68
CA ASN A 343 -102.25 24.58 0.26
C ASN A 343 -102.71 25.92 -0.37
N PRO A 344 -102.22 26.33 -1.57
CA PRO A 344 -102.55 27.62 -2.20
C PRO A 344 -104.05 27.90 -2.39
N ARG A 345 -104.90 26.87 -2.28
CA ARG A 345 -106.36 27.01 -2.21
C ARG A 345 -106.85 27.99 -1.14
N VAL A 346 -106.06 28.29 -0.11
CA VAL A 346 -106.38 29.32 0.89
C VAL A 346 -106.54 30.73 0.31
N LEU A 347 -105.97 30.99 -0.87
CA LEU A 347 -106.07 32.28 -1.57
C LEU A 347 -107.34 32.41 -2.42
N LYS A 348 -108.20 31.39 -2.46
CA LYS A 348 -109.43 31.41 -3.25
C LYS A 348 -110.37 32.51 -2.73
N SER A 349 -110.65 33.49 -3.59
CA SER A 349 -111.55 34.63 -3.29
C SER A 349 -113.04 34.26 -3.29
N GLY A 350 -113.39 33.01 -3.64
CA GLY A 350 -114.78 32.53 -3.73
C GLY A 350 -115.62 33.14 -4.87
N ARG A 351 -115.02 33.95 -5.76
CA ARG A 351 -115.73 34.65 -6.86
C ARG A 351 -115.90 33.84 -8.15
N HIS A 352 -115.22 32.70 -8.26
CA HIS A 352 -115.28 31.79 -9.41
C HIS A 352 -115.70 30.39 -8.94
N ASP A 353 -116.58 29.74 -9.69
CA ASP A 353 -117.13 28.42 -9.40
C ASP A 353 -116.18 27.28 -9.82
N ALA A 354 -116.51 26.04 -9.43
CA ALA A 354 -115.65 24.88 -9.70
C ALA A 354 -115.43 24.65 -11.22
N ALA A 355 -116.43 24.97 -12.03
CA ALA A 355 -116.38 24.84 -13.49
C ALA A 355 -115.28 25.73 -14.13
N PHE A 356 -115.02 26.92 -13.57
CA PHE A 356 -113.97 27.82 -14.06
C PHE A 356 -112.54 27.26 -13.89
N TYR A 357 -112.30 26.45 -12.84
CA TYR A 357 -110.98 25.89 -12.56
C TYR A 357 -110.72 24.53 -13.23
N GLU A 358 -111.75 23.86 -13.75
CA GLU A 358 -111.62 22.60 -14.50
C GLU A 358 -111.43 22.81 -16.01
N SER A 359 -111.58 24.03 -16.53
CA SER A 359 -111.46 24.35 -17.95
C SER A 359 -110.08 24.88 -18.38
N THR A 360 -109.05 24.75 -17.54
CA THR A 360 -107.63 25.06 -17.84
C THR A 360 -106.78 23.91 -17.36
#